data_AF-A0A523XZ54-F1
#
_entry.id   AF-A0A523XZ54-F1
#
_cell.length_a   1.000
_cell.length_b   1.000
_cell.length_c   1.000
_cell.angle_alpha   90.00
_cell.angle_beta   90.00
_cell.angle_gamma   90.00
#
_symmetry.space_group_name_H-M   'P 1'
#
loop_
_entity.id
_entity.type
_entity.pdbx_description
1 polymer ?
#
loop_
_entity_poly.entity_id
_entity_poly.type
_entity_poly.pdbx_seq_one_letter_code
_entity_poly.pdbx_strand_id
1 'polypeptide(L)'
;NLESLSKEGVAFFGERFSPYFSDIIGTYSQARDSLITYKETILALEDTNQSLLSTKTNEIIRILTVFSVVLLPLTLLASIWGMNIPNLPLAGSPSGFWVILVLMAGLMGFLIVYFRKKKWL
;
A
#
# COMPACT_ATOMS: atom_id res chain seq x y z
N ASN A 1 -17.56 1.77 -39.65
CA ASN A 1 -16.16 1.44 -39.98
C ASN A 1 -15.64 2.60 -40.81
N LEU A 2 -14.61 3.35 -40.41
CA LEU A 2 -14.25 4.63 -41.08
C LEU A 2 -13.85 4.43 -42.56
N GLU A 3 -13.38 3.23 -42.90
CA GLU A 3 -13.13 2.82 -44.28
C GLU A 3 -14.41 2.79 -45.16
N SER A 4 -15.60 2.56 -44.57
CA SER A 4 -16.86 2.65 -45.33
C SER A 4 -17.22 4.09 -45.67
N LEU A 5 -16.85 5.06 -44.82
CA LEU A 5 -17.06 6.49 -45.07
C LEU A 5 -16.13 7.02 -46.16
N SER A 6 -14.91 6.49 -46.27
CA SER A 6 -14.02 6.80 -47.40
C SER A 6 -14.62 6.34 -48.73
N LYS A 7 -15.11 5.10 -48.79
CA LYS A 7 -15.69 4.53 -50.02
C LYS A 7 -16.99 5.23 -50.43
N GLU A 8 -17.90 5.48 -49.48
CA GLU A 8 -19.17 6.16 -49.77
C GLU A 8 -18.97 7.66 -50.06
N GLY A 9 -18.04 8.33 -49.38
CA GLY A 9 -17.72 9.74 -49.63
C GLY A 9 -17.12 9.99 -51.02
N VAL A 10 -16.23 9.11 -51.48
CA VAL A 10 -15.68 9.18 -52.85
C VAL A 10 -16.75 8.90 -53.91
N ALA A 11 -17.66 7.97 -53.65
CA ALA A 11 -18.77 7.67 -54.56
C ALA A 11 -19.76 8.85 -54.72
N PHE A 12 -19.94 9.67 -53.68
CA PHE A 12 -20.89 10.79 -53.70
C PHE A 12 -20.27 12.12 -54.18
N PHE A 13 -19.00 12.39 -53.86
CA PHE A 13 -18.32 13.66 -54.17
C PHE A 13 -17.31 13.56 -55.33
N GLY A 14 -17.00 12.35 -55.80
CA GLY A 14 -16.06 12.06 -56.90
C GLY A 14 -14.61 11.83 -56.45
N GLU A 15 -13.80 11.20 -57.30
CA GLU A 15 -12.42 10.78 -56.99
C GLU A 15 -11.49 11.92 -56.55
N ARG A 16 -11.76 13.15 -56.99
CA ARG A 16 -10.97 14.33 -56.60
C ARG A 16 -10.95 14.57 -55.08
N PHE A 17 -11.96 14.10 -54.35
CA PHE A 17 -12.07 14.28 -52.90
C PHE A 17 -11.44 13.15 -52.08
N SER A 18 -10.98 12.07 -52.72
CA SER A 18 -10.35 10.92 -52.04
C SER A 18 -9.18 11.29 -51.10
N PRO A 19 -8.26 12.21 -51.47
CA PRO A 19 -7.16 12.59 -50.59
C PRO A 19 -7.63 13.24 -49.29
N TYR A 20 -8.69 14.06 -49.34
CA TYR A 20 -9.22 14.75 -48.16
C TYR A 20 -9.89 13.80 -47.18
N PHE A 21 -10.66 12.82 -47.66
CA PHE A 21 -11.23 11.78 -46.78
C PHE A 21 -10.15 10.92 -46.14
N SER A 22 -9.10 10.57 -46.89
CA SER A 22 -7.96 9.83 -46.35
C SER A 22 -7.23 10.60 -45.25
N ASP A 23 -7.05 11.91 -45.43
CA ASP A 23 -6.36 12.78 -44.45
C ASP A 23 -7.17 12.95 -43.16
N ILE A 24 -8.49 13.15 -43.27
CA ILE A 24 -9.40 13.23 -42.11
C ILE A 24 -9.41 11.90 -41.34
N ILE A 25 -9.48 10.77 -42.05
CA ILE A 25 -9.45 9.44 -41.42
C ILE A 25 -8.09 9.20 -40.74
N GLY A 26 -6.99 9.60 -41.38
CA GLY A 26 -5.65 9.53 -40.80
C GLY A 26 -5.54 10.34 -39.51
N THR A 27 -5.98 11.60 -39.54
CA THR A 27 -5.97 12.49 -38.38
C THR A 27 -6.87 11.97 -37.25
N TYR A 28 -8.04 11.43 -37.58
CA TYR A 28 -8.93 10.77 -36.61
C TYR A 28 -8.24 9.55 -35.98
N SER A 29 -7.59 8.70 -36.79
CA SER A 29 -6.89 7.52 -36.28
C SER A 29 -5.77 7.94 -35.33
N GLN A 30 -4.97 8.94 -35.70
CA GLN A 30 -3.89 9.44 -34.86
C GLN A 30 -4.39 10.01 -33.53
N ALA A 31 -5.50 10.76 -33.56
CA ALA A 31 -6.14 11.26 -32.34
C ALA A 31 -6.67 10.12 -31.47
N ARG A 32 -7.30 9.11 -32.08
CA ARG A 32 -7.79 7.90 -31.39
C ARG A 32 -6.66 7.12 -30.74
N ASP A 33 -5.56 6.91 -31.46
CA ASP A 33 -4.41 6.15 -30.96
C ASP A 33 -3.72 6.91 -29.80
N SER A 34 -3.67 8.24 -29.88
CA SER A 34 -3.21 9.09 -28.78
C SER A 34 -4.12 8.95 -27.55
N LEU A 35 -5.45 8.95 -27.72
CA LEU A 35 -6.40 8.75 -26.63
C LEU A 35 -6.27 7.36 -25.99
N ILE A 36 -6.05 6.32 -26.79
CA ILE A 36 -5.79 4.97 -26.28
C ILE A 36 -4.51 4.96 -25.45
N THR A 37 -3.44 5.55 -25.96
CA THR A 37 -2.15 5.66 -25.25
C THR A 37 -2.29 6.41 -23.93
N TYR A 38 -3.02 7.52 -23.92
CA TYR A 38 -3.29 8.27 -22.68
C TYR A 38 -4.12 7.47 -21.70
N LYS A 39 -5.15 6.75 -22.17
CA LYS A 39 -5.94 5.85 -21.31
C LYS A 39 -5.05 4.78 -20.67
N GLU A 40 -4.19 4.12 -21.44
CA GLU A 40 -3.26 3.11 -20.93
C GLU A 40 -2.29 3.70 -19.90
N THR A 41 -1.78 4.91 -20.16
CA THR A 41 -0.90 5.63 -19.22
C THR A 41 -1.63 5.96 -17.91
N ILE A 42 -2.88 6.42 -17.98
CA ILE A 42 -3.70 6.72 -16.80
C ILE A 42 -3.93 5.45 -15.97
N LEU A 43 -4.26 4.34 -16.62
CA LEU A 43 -4.46 3.05 -15.93
C LEU A 43 -3.17 2.59 -15.25
N ALA A 44 -2.02 2.70 -15.93
CA ALA A 44 -0.73 2.37 -15.32
C ALA A 44 -0.39 3.26 -14.11
N LEU A 45 -0.76 4.55 -14.15
CA LEU A 45 -0.60 5.46 -13.01
C LEU A 45 -1.56 5.12 -11.87
N GLU A 46 -2.80 4.76 -12.17
CA GLU A 46 -3.77 4.29 -11.18
C GLU A 46 -3.26 3.04 -10.45
N ASP A 47 -2.80 2.03 -11.20
CA ASP A 47 -2.21 0.80 -10.65
C ASP A 47 -0.98 1.09 -9.77
N THR A 48 -0.14 2.03 -10.22
CA THR A 48 1.03 2.48 -9.44
C THR A 48 0.60 3.16 -8.15
N ASN A 49 -0.40 4.06 -8.21
CA ASN A 49 -0.91 4.76 -7.04
C ASN A 49 -1.55 3.78 -6.04
N GLN A 50 -2.34 2.83 -6.51
CA GLN A 50 -2.89 1.75 -5.67
C GLN A 50 -1.78 0.92 -5.01
N SER A 51 -0.71 0.61 -5.74
CA SER A 51 0.46 -0.09 -5.21
C SER A 51 1.19 0.71 -4.12
N LEU A 52 1.34 2.02 -4.32
CA LEU A 52 1.93 2.93 -3.32
C LEU A 52 1.05 3.04 -2.08
N LEU A 53 -0.27 3.20 -2.25
CA LEU A 53 -1.24 3.24 -1.15
C LEU A 53 -1.24 1.93 -0.35
N SER A 54 -1.21 0.79 -1.02
CA SER A 54 -1.09 -0.53 -0.39
C SER A 54 0.22 -0.65 0.39
N THR A 55 1.34 -0.21 -0.20
CA THR A 55 2.65 -0.19 0.48
C THR A 55 2.61 0.66 1.75
N LYS A 56 2.02 1.86 1.69
CA LYS A 56 1.86 2.76 2.84
C LYS A 56 0.96 2.17 3.91
N THR A 57 -0.16 1.55 3.50
CA THR A 57 -1.08 0.89 4.44
C THR A 57 -0.40 -0.28 5.14
N ASN A 58 0.36 -1.09 4.40
CA ASN A 58 1.13 -2.20 4.96
C ASN A 58 2.21 -1.71 5.95
N GLU A 59 2.85 -0.57 5.66
CA GLU A 59 3.80 0.08 6.58
C GLU A 59 3.10 0.50 7.88
N ILE A 60 1.93 1.14 7.80
CA ILE A 60 1.14 1.55 8.97
C ILE A 60 0.71 0.33 9.80
N ILE A 61 0.13 -0.71 9.18
CA ILE A 61 -0.30 -1.93 9.86
C ILE A 61 0.90 -2.61 10.53
N ARG A 62 2.05 -2.64 9.86
CA ARG A 62 3.28 -3.21 10.43
C ARG A 62 3.69 -2.44 11.69
N ILE A 63 3.70 -1.11 11.67
CA ILE A 63 4.03 -0.29 12.83
C ILE A 63 3.06 -0.57 13.98
N LEU A 64 1.74 -0.57 13.71
CA LEU A 64 0.73 -0.88 14.71
C LEU A 64 0.91 -2.28 15.30
N THR A 65 1.23 -3.27 14.47
CA THR A 65 1.49 -4.65 14.91
C THR A 65 2.71 -4.73 15.83
N VAL A 66 3.78 -4.00 15.51
CA VAL A 66 4.97 -3.92 16.38
C VAL A 66 4.59 -3.36 17.75
N PHE A 67 3.83 -2.26 17.79
CA PHE A 67 3.33 -1.70 19.04
C PHE A 67 2.47 -2.72 19.81
N SER A 68 1.52 -3.38 19.15
CA SER A 68 0.66 -4.39 19.79
C SER A 68 1.46 -5.56 20.36
N VAL A 69 2.42 -6.12 19.61
CA VAL A 69 3.26 -7.24 20.06
C VAL A 69 4.13 -6.86 21.26
N VAL A 70 4.57 -5.61 21.36
CA VAL A 70 5.31 -5.10 22.52
C VAL A 70 4.38 -4.85 23.70
N LEU A 71 3.20 -4.25 23.45
CA LEU A 71 2.26 -3.87 24.50
C LEU A 71 1.61 -5.09 25.16
N LEU A 72 1.24 -6.14 24.42
CA LEU A 72 0.54 -7.31 24.95
C LEU A 72 1.27 -8.01 26.13
N PRO A 73 2.54 -8.43 26.03
CA PRO A 73 3.24 -9.04 27.17
C PRO A 73 3.44 -8.03 28.30
N LEU A 74 3.63 -6.76 27.97
CA LEU A 74 3.83 -5.69 28.94
C LEU A 74 2.56 -5.43 29.78
N THR A 75 1.40 -5.39 29.13
CA THR A 75 0.10 -5.23 29.78
C THR A 75 -0.27 -6.48 30.56
N LEU A 76 -0.01 -7.68 30.03
CA LEU A 76 -0.22 -8.93 30.76
C LEU A 76 0.60 -8.98 32.06
N LEU A 77 1.88 -8.60 32.01
CA LEU A 77 2.74 -8.52 33.19
C LEU A 77 2.18 -7.51 34.21
N ALA A 78 1.81 -6.32 33.75
CA ALA A 78 1.22 -5.27 34.59
C ALA A 78 -0.13 -5.71 35.20
N SER A 79 -0.98 -6.40 34.44
CA SER A 79 -2.26 -6.93 34.91
C SER A 79 -2.09 -8.02 35.96
N ILE A 80 -1.17 -8.98 35.75
CA ILE A 80 -0.88 -10.02 36.74
C ILE A 80 -0.35 -9.40 38.05
N TRP A 81 0.47 -8.35 37.95
CA TRP A 81 0.98 -7.62 39.11
C TRP A 81 -0.05 -6.70 39.78
N GLY A 82 -1.01 -6.16 39.01
CA GLY A 82 -2.12 -5.37 39.53
C GLY A 82 -3.21 -6.22 40.19
N MET A 83 -3.24 -7.52 39.92
CA MET A 83 -4.10 -8.45 40.65
C MET A 83 -3.51 -8.66 42.05
N ASN A 84 -4.32 -8.48 43.10
CA ASN A 84 -3.96 -8.73 44.50
C ASN A 84 -3.84 -10.25 44.76
N ILE A 85 -2.91 -10.94 44.09
CA ILE A 85 -2.67 -12.37 44.24
C ILE A 85 -1.85 -12.59 45.52
N PRO A 86 -2.40 -13.21 46.58
CA PRO A 86 -1.61 -13.56 47.75
C PRO A 86 -0.54 -14.60 47.38
N ASN A 87 0.69 -14.39 47.86
CA ASN A 87 1.88 -15.21 47.58
C ASN A 87 2.44 -15.11 46.14
N LEU A 88 2.30 -13.97 45.46
CA LEU A 88 3.01 -13.76 44.20
C LEU A 88 4.54 -13.81 44.46
N PRO A 89 5.29 -14.73 43.83
CA PRO A 89 6.75 -14.72 43.92
C PRO A 89 7.24 -13.39 43.36
N LEU A 90 8.12 -12.71 44.11
CA LEU A 90 8.61 -11.32 43.93
C LEU A 90 7.75 -10.17 44.51
N ALA A 91 6.47 -10.32 44.84
CA ALA A 91 5.67 -9.19 45.38
C ALA A 91 6.03 -8.79 46.83
N GLY A 92 6.56 -9.71 47.63
CA GLY A 92 7.00 -9.45 49.00
C GLY A 92 8.46 -9.02 49.14
N SER A 93 9.20 -8.88 48.04
CA SER A 93 10.62 -8.53 48.02
C SER A 93 10.83 -7.03 47.76
N PRO A 94 11.68 -6.32 48.53
CA PRO A 94 12.03 -4.92 48.24
C PRO A 94 12.70 -4.73 46.87
N SER A 95 13.28 -5.80 46.28
CA SER A 95 13.88 -5.77 44.95
C SER A 95 12.96 -6.27 43.83
N GLY A 96 11.79 -6.83 44.14
CA GLY A 96 10.89 -7.44 43.17
C GLY A 96 10.40 -6.47 42.10
N PHE A 97 10.06 -5.24 42.51
CA PHE A 97 9.69 -4.15 41.60
C PHE A 97 10.79 -3.87 40.56
N TRP A 98 12.04 -3.75 41.01
CA TRP A 98 13.18 -3.47 40.14
C TRP A 98 13.48 -4.61 39.16
N VAL A 99 13.38 -5.88 39.61
CA VAL A 99 13.61 -7.05 38.76
C VAL A 99 12.62 -7.10 37.60
N ILE A 100 11.34 -6.85 37.87
CA ILE A 100 10.31 -6.87 36.83
C ILE A 100 10.40 -5.69 35.89
N LEU A 101 10.73 -4.51 36.41
CA LEU A 101 10.98 -3.34 35.58
C LEU A 101 12.13 -3.60 34.59
N VAL A 102 13.22 -4.22 35.05
CA VAL A 102 14.34 -4.65 34.18
C VAL A 102 13.91 -5.73 33.20
N LEU A 103 13.08 -6.70 33.62
CA LEU A 103 12.55 -7.75 32.74
C LEU A 103 11.65 -7.18 31.63
N MET A 104 10.77 -6.24 31.97
CA MET A 104 9.90 -5.51 31.04
C MET A 104 10.70 -4.66 30.06
N ALA A 105 11.70 -3.93 30.55
CA ALA A 105 12.61 -3.16 29.69
C ALA A 105 13.46 -4.09 28.79
N GLY A 106 13.90 -5.22 29.30
CA GLY A 106 14.64 -6.25 28.55
C GLY A 106 13.80 -6.89 27.44
N LEU A 107 12.55 -7.25 27.72
CA LEU A 107 11.59 -7.74 26.74
C LEU A 107 11.32 -6.71 25.64
N MET A 108 11.12 -5.45 26.02
CA MET A 108 10.92 -4.35 25.07
C MET A 108 12.17 -4.17 24.18
N GLY A 109 13.36 -4.13 24.77
CA GLY A 109 14.63 -4.03 24.05
C GLY A 109 14.86 -5.22 23.11
N PHE A 110 14.60 -6.45 23.58
CA PHE A 110 14.72 -7.67 22.78
C PHE A 110 13.79 -7.64 21.56
N LEU A 111 12.52 -7.29 21.74
CA LEU A 111 11.55 -7.18 20.64
C LEU A 111 11.97 -6.11 19.64
N ILE A 112 12.39 -4.92 20.10
CA ILE A 112 12.88 -3.86 19.20
C ILE A 112 14.10 -4.33 18.39
N VAL A 113 15.08 -4.96 19.04
CA VAL A 113 16.29 -5.48 18.36
C VAL A 113 15.92 -6.57 17.36
N TYR A 114 15.01 -7.48 17.72
CA TYR A 114 14.51 -8.53 16.84
C TYR A 114 13.82 -7.95 15.60
N PHE A 115 12.94 -6.95 15.77
CA PHE A 115 12.26 -6.28 14.66
C PHE A 115 13.22 -5.50 13.75
N ARG A 116 14.24 -4.83 14.33
CA ARG A 116 15.30 -4.17 13.54
C ARG A 116 16.14 -5.18 12.75
N LYS A 117 16.52 -6.31 13.35
CA LYS A 117 17.31 -7.36 12.66
C LYS A 117 16.54 -8.01 11.52
N LYS A 118 15.21 -8.11 11.63
CA LYS A 118 14.38 -8.68 10.58
C LYS A 118 14.15 -7.74 9.38
N LYS A 119 14.72 -6.51 9.40
CA LYS A 119 14.48 -5.44 8.40
C LYS A 119 13.00 -5.09 8.23
N TRP A 120 12.22 -5.30 9.30
CA TRP A 120 10.81 -4.90 9.33
C TRP A 120 10.66 -3.41 9.69
N LEU A 121 11.71 -2.84 10.30
CA LEU A 121 12.01 -1.42 10.48
C LEU A 121 13.22 -1.03 9.64
#